data_AF-A0A7S2KUW2-F1
#
_entry.id   AF-A0A7S2KUW2-F1
#
_cell.length_a   1.000
_cell.length_b   1.000
_cell.length_c   1.000
_cell.angle_alpha   90.00
_cell.angle_beta   90.00
_cell.angle_gamma   90.00
#
_symmetry.space_group_name_H-M   'P 1'
#
loop_
_entity.id
_entity.type
_entity.pdbx_description
1 polymer ?
#
loop_
_entity_poly.entity_id
_entity_poly.type
_entity_poly.pdbx_seq_one_letter_code
_entity_poly.pdbx_strand_id
1 'polypeptide(L)'
;MMNSTLLVRRTITSSTTRRAFASTTNDNSSLIKTSLYNLHKDLGGDMVPFAGYSLPVLYKNSPNGGVMKEHLWCRSDNKSSLFDVSHMGQIRWHGKDRVEFLERV
;
A
#
# COMPACT_ATOMS: atom_id res chain seq x y z
N MET A 1 46.04 28.05 15.75
CA MET A 1 46.32 27.55 14.39
C MET A 1 45.61 26.22 14.20
N MET A 2 44.59 26.24 13.32
CA MET A 2 43.93 25.12 12.61
C MET A 2 43.55 23.83 13.37
N ASN A 3 42.25 23.71 13.69
CA ASN A 3 41.60 22.43 14.01
C ASN A 3 41.43 21.60 12.73
N SER A 4 41.92 20.36 12.76
CA SER A 4 41.87 19.39 11.66
C SER A 4 40.46 18.83 11.49
N THR A 5 39.81 19.18 10.37
CA THR A 5 38.50 18.69 9.97
C THR A 5 38.62 17.26 9.43
N LEU A 6 38.16 16.27 10.21
CA LEU A 6 37.92 14.90 9.75
C LEU A 6 36.68 14.88 8.84
N LEU A 7 36.90 14.80 7.53
CA LEU A 7 35.85 14.66 6.53
C LEU A 7 35.59 13.16 6.28
N VAL A 8 34.70 12.56 7.07
CA VAL A 8 34.20 11.19 6.86
C VAL A 8 33.31 11.20 5.62
N ARG A 9 33.87 10.74 4.49
CA ARG A 9 33.16 10.56 3.23
C ARG A 9 32.23 9.35 3.36
N ARG A 10 30.95 9.58 3.70
CA ARG A 10 29.91 8.53 3.66
C ARG A 10 29.72 8.08 2.22
N THR A 11 30.11 6.85 1.92
CA THR A 11 29.77 6.15 0.69
C THR A 11 28.25 5.98 0.63
N ILE A 12 27.62 6.60 -0.37
CA ILE A 12 26.22 6.36 -0.70
C ILE A 12 26.17 5.02 -1.41
N THR A 13 25.83 3.96 -0.68
CA THR A 13 25.46 2.67 -1.29
C THR A 13 24.16 2.89 -2.06
N SER A 14 24.27 2.91 -3.39
CA SER A 14 23.13 2.89 -4.31
C SER A 14 22.32 1.62 -4.05
N SER A 15 21.25 1.73 -3.26
CA SER A 15 20.24 0.68 -3.18
C SER A 15 19.50 0.66 -4.50
N THR A 16 19.79 -0.34 -5.34
CA THR A 16 19.03 -0.60 -6.57
C THR A 16 17.56 -0.79 -6.21
N THR A 17 16.77 0.26 -6.38
CA THR A 17 15.30 0.19 -6.25
C THR A 17 14.78 -0.76 -7.31
N ARG A 18 14.44 -1.99 -6.94
CA ARG A 18 13.74 -2.91 -7.83
C ARG A 18 12.38 -2.29 -8.16
N ARG A 19 12.19 -1.90 -9.42
CA ARG A 19 10.89 -1.56 -9.97
C ARG A 19 10.12 -2.86 -10.14
N ALA A 20 9.16 -3.14 -9.25
CA ALA A 20 8.27 -4.28 -9.40
C ALA A 20 7.05 -3.85 -10.22
N PHE A 21 6.82 -4.52 -11.36
CA PHE A 21 5.59 -4.39 -12.12
C PHE A 21 4.45 -5.08 -11.36
N ALA A 22 3.28 -4.44 -11.31
CA ALA A 22 2.19 -4.79 -10.39
C ALA A 22 1.39 -6.05 -10.78
N SER A 23 1.72 -6.73 -11.87
CA SER A 23 0.99 -7.93 -12.30
C SER A 23 1.90 -9.14 -12.44
N THR A 24 1.59 -10.12 -11.60
CA THR A 24 1.91 -11.56 -11.68
C THR A 24 3.38 -11.98 -11.59
N THR A 25 3.78 -12.42 -10.40
CA THR A 25 4.55 -13.66 -10.28
C THR A 25 3.80 -14.58 -9.31
N ASN A 26 3.59 -15.84 -9.73
CA ASN A 26 3.21 -16.96 -8.87
C ASN A 26 4.40 -17.31 -7.95
N ASP A 27 4.93 -16.33 -7.23
CA ASP A 27 6.00 -16.56 -6.29
C ASP A 27 5.39 -17.11 -5.01
N ASN A 28 5.77 -18.35 -4.65
CA ASN A 28 5.56 -18.98 -3.34
C ASN A 28 6.25 -18.21 -2.18
N SER A 29 6.52 -16.92 -2.37
CA SER A 29 6.98 -15.99 -1.36
C SER A 29 5.86 -15.71 -0.36
N SER A 30 6.22 -15.60 0.91
CA SER A 30 5.27 -15.25 1.98
C SER A 30 4.71 -13.85 1.70
N LEU A 31 3.43 -13.78 1.31
CA LEU A 31 2.73 -12.52 1.04
C LEU A 31 2.65 -11.67 2.31
N ILE A 32 2.86 -10.36 2.14
CA ILE A 32 2.72 -9.39 3.24
C ILE A 32 1.24 -9.29 3.62
N LYS A 33 0.95 -9.19 4.92
CA LYS A 33 -0.40 -9.08 5.47
C LYS A 33 -0.62 -7.68 6.02
N THR A 34 -1.78 -7.08 5.75
CA THR A 34 -2.18 -5.82 6.37
C THR A 34 -2.62 -6.06 7.81
N SER A 35 -2.71 -4.98 8.60
CA SER A 35 -3.25 -5.03 9.97
C SER A 35 -4.68 -5.57 10.03
N LEU A 36 -5.45 -5.42 8.94
CA LEU A 36 -6.83 -5.90 8.83
C LEU A 36 -6.94 -7.32 8.25
N TYR A 37 -5.83 -8.02 8.01
CA TYR A 37 -5.83 -9.35 7.36
C TYR A 37 -6.74 -10.38 8.05
N ASN A 38 -6.68 -10.50 9.38
CA ASN A 38 -7.52 -11.46 10.10
C ASN A 38 -9.01 -11.09 9.99
N LEU A 39 -9.33 -9.80 10.10
CA LEU A 39 -10.70 -9.30 9.91
C LEU A 39 -11.22 -9.63 8.50
N HIS A 40 -10.40 -9.45 7.47
CA HIS A 40 -10.77 -9.80 6.10
C HIS A 40 -11.12 -11.27 5.96
N LYS A 41 -10.32 -12.16 6.57
CA LYS A 41 -10.60 -13.60 6.58
C LYS A 41 -11.89 -13.94 7.31
N ASP A 42 -12.11 -13.35 8.48
CA ASP A 42 -13.29 -13.62 9.31
C ASP A 42 -14.58 -13.16 8.61
N LEU A 43 -14.51 -12.07 7.82
CA LEU A 43 -15.62 -11.57 7.00
C LEU A 43 -15.80 -12.33 5.67
N GLY A 44 -14.99 -13.36 5.40
CA GLY A 44 -15.09 -14.17 4.18
C GLY A 44 -14.53 -13.49 2.93
N GLY A 45 -13.48 -12.68 3.08
CA GLY A 45 -12.76 -12.06 1.98
C GLY A 45 -12.04 -13.09 1.10
N ASP A 46 -12.18 -12.95 -0.21
CA ASP A 46 -11.50 -13.75 -1.22
C ASP A 46 -10.07 -13.25 -1.39
N MET A 47 -9.14 -13.85 -0.65
CA MET A 47 -7.76 -13.37 -0.53
C MET A 47 -6.93 -13.75 -1.76
N VAL A 48 -6.35 -12.75 -2.42
CA VAL A 48 -5.50 -12.93 -3.61
C VAL A 48 -4.14 -12.25 -3.44
N PRO A 49 -3.09 -12.71 -4.16
CA PRO A 49 -1.84 -11.98 -4.26
C PRO A 49 -2.02 -10.69 -5.09
N PHE A 50 -1.75 -9.53 -4.48
CA PHE A 50 -1.76 -8.24 -5.16
C PHE A 50 -0.61 -7.35 -4.65
N ALA A 51 0.25 -6.88 -5.56
CA ALA A 51 1.40 -6.03 -5.24
C ALA A 51 2.31 -6.55 -4.10
N GLY A 52 2.43 -7.88 -3.94
CA GLY A 52 3.19 -8.52 -2.85
C GLY A 52 2.44 -8.66 -1.53
N TYR A 53 1.16 -8.26 -1.47
CA TYR A 53 0.28 -8.40 -0.32
C TYR A 53 -0.78 -9.49 -0.55
N SER A 54 -1.30 -10.05 0.54
CA SER A 54 -2.52 -10.87 0.53
C SER A 54 -3.72 -9.99 0.90
N LEU A 55 -4.57 -9.68 -0.09
CA LEU A 55 -5.68 -8.74 0.04
C LEU A 55 -7.01 -9.34 -0.45
N PRO A 56 -8.16 -8.95 0.12
CA PRO A 56 -9.46 -9.42 -0.36
C PRO A 56 -9.87 -8.70 -1.65
N VAL A 57 -10.34 -9.45 -2.66
CA VAL A 57 -10.96 -8.86 -3.87
C VAL A 57 -12.43 -8.51 -3.63
N LEU A 58 -13.13 -9.38 -2.90
CA LEU A 58 -14.57 -9.28 -2.62
C LEU A 58 -14.91 -10.21 -1.44
N TYR A 59 -16.05 -10.00 -0.79
CA TYR A 59 -16.49 -10.79 0.37
C TYR A 59 -17.62 -11.75 -0.01
N LYS A 60 -17.30 -12.97 -0.46
CA LYS A 60 -18.30 -13.92 -1.03
C LYS A 60 -19.36 -14.34 -0.01
N ASN A 61 -18.98 -14.44 1.26
CA ASN A 61 -19.79 -15.08 2.29
C ASN A 61 -20.67 -14.10 3.08
N SER A 62 -20.65 -12.81 2.73
CA SER A 62 -21.47 -11.78 3.36
C SER A 62 -22.85 -11.66 2.66
N PRO A 63 -23.95 -11.37 3.38
CA PRO A 63 -25.26 -11.14 2.77
C PRO A 63 -25.26 -10.07 1.66
N ASN A 64 -24.40 -9.06 1.82
CA ASN A 64 -24.20 -7.95 0.87
C ASN A 64 -22.92 -8.11 0.02
N GLY A 65 -22.39 -9.32 -0.02
CA GLY A 65 -21.11 -9.66 -0.61
C GLY A 65 -21.11 -9.77 -2.13
N GLY A 66 -19.95 -9.50 -2.74
CA GLY A 66 -19.71 -9.64 -4.18
C GLY A 66 -19.68 -8.32 -4.93
N VAL A 67 -18.97 -8.31 -6.06
CA VAL A 67 -18.56 -7.10 -6.79
C VAL A 67 -19.71 -6.11 -7.01
N MET A 68 -20.84 -6.57 -7.54
CA MET A 68 -21.97 -5.68 -7.84
C MET A 68 -22.68 -5.18 -6.58
N LYS A 69 -22.89 -6.05 -5.59
CA LYS A 69 -23.59 -5.68 -4.35
C LYS A 69 -22.77 -4.70 -3.52
N GLU A 70 -21.47 -4.95 -3.39
CA GLU A 70 -20.53 -4.05 -2.70
C GLU A 70 -20.47 -2.69 -3.40
N HIS A 71 -20.41 -2.67 -4.74
CA HIS A 71 -20.45 -1.44 -5.53
C HIS A 71 -21.72 -0.62 -5.28
N LEU A 72 -22.90 -1.26 -5.29
CA LEU A 72 -24.18 -0.61 -5.04
C LEU A 72 -24.28 -0.14 -3.59
N TRP A 73 -23.80 -0.93 -2.62
CA TRP A 73 -23.78 -0.58 -1.21
C TRP A 73 -22.97 0.69 -0.95
N CYS A 74 -21.79 0.82 -1.57
CA CYS A 74 -20.96 2.02 -1.44
C CYS A 74 -21.65 3.31 -1.91
N ARG A 75 -22.63 3.20 -2.82
CA ARG A 75 -23.32 4.33 -3.45
C ARG A 75 -24.72 4.57 -2.91
N SER A 76 -25.24 3.69 -2.06
CA SER A 76 -26.60 3.76 -1.56
C SER A 76 -26.72 4.79 -0.43
N ASP A 77 -27.87 5.46 -0.36
CA ASP A 77 -28.16 6.43 0.70
C ASP A 77 -28.15 5.78 2.09
N ASN A 78 -27.62 6.51 3.07
CA ASN A 78 -27.50 6.06 4.46
C ASN A 78 -26.71 4.74 4.63
N LYS A 79 -25.76 4.45 3.73
CA LYS A 79 -24.81 3.34 3.85
C LYS A 79 -23.37 3.85 3.96
N SER A 80 -22.47 2.98 4.41
CA SER A 80 -21.03 3.28 4.49
C SER A 80 -20.22 2.03 4.17
N SER A 81 -19.05 2.26 3.58
CA SER A 81 -18.11 1.23 3.18
C SER A 81 -16.72 1.56 3.70
N LEU A 82 -15.94 0.52 4.00
CA LEU A 82 -14.57 0.62 4.46
C LEU A 82 -13.64 -0.03 3.44
N PHE A 83 -12.57 0.67 3.07
CA PHE A 83 -11.55 0.18 2.13
C PHE A 83 -10.20 0.05 2.84
N ASP A 84 -9.56 -1.11 2.71
CA ASP A 84 -8.20 -1.32 3.21
C ASP A 84 -7.16 -0.83 2.19
N VAL A 85 -6.79 0.44 2.30
CA VAL A 85 -5.75 1.09 1.50
C VAL A 85 -4.36 1.02 2.15
N SER A 86 -4.19 0.22 3.21
CA SER A 86 -2.96 0.21 4.02
C SER A 86 -1.72 -0.26 3.26
N HIS A 87 -1.92 -0.98 2.15
CA HIS A 87 -0.85 -1.41 1.25
C HIS A 87 -0.35 -0.30 0.32
N MET A 88 -1.10 0.81 0.19
CA MET A 88 -0.72 1.94 -0.66
C MET A 88 0.44 2.70 -0.02
N GLY A 89 1.41 3.08 -0.86
CA GLY A 89 2.54 3.88 -0.42
C GLY A 89 2.09 5.24 0.12
N GLN A 90 2.54 5.57 1.33
CA GLN A 90 2.34 6.89 1.93
C GLN A 90 3.66 7.64 1.95
N ILE A 91 3.67 8.85 1.41
CA ILE A 91 4.86 9.72 1.36
C ILE A 91 4.51 11.06 2.00
N ARG A 92 5.39 11.56 2.86
CA ARG A 92 5.27 12.90 3.47
C ARG A 92 6.42 13.78 2.98
N TRP A 93 6.07 14.94 2.42
CA TRP A 93 7.03 15.93 1.93
C TRP A 93 7.19 17.05 2.97
N HIS A 94 8.44 17.40 3.27
CA HIS A 94 8.79 18.43 4.23
C HIS A 94 9.76 19.43 3.59
N GLY A 95 9.72 20.69 4.02
CA GLY A 95 10.51 21.77 3.43
C GLY A 95 9.70 23.04 3.21
N LYS A 96 10.40 24.18 3.13
CA LYS A 96 9.78 25.49 2.87
C LYS A 96 9.27 25.59 1.43
N ASP A 97 9.93 24.89 0.53
CA ASP A 97 9.76 24.84 -0.93
C ASP A 97 8.94 23.64 -1.42
N ARG A 98 8.40 22.80 -0.51
CA ARG A 98 7.72 21.55 -0.86
C ARG A 98 6.54 21.70 -1.84
N VAL A 99 5.85 22.84 -1.82
CA VAL A 99 4.72 23.11 -2.73
C VAL A 99 5.23 23.37 -4.14
N GLU A 100 6.16 24.31 -4.30
CA GLU A 100 6.80 24.61 -5.59
C GLU A 100 7.49 23.37 -6.17
N PHE A 101 8.14 22.57 -5.33
CA PHE A 101 8.72 21.30 -5.77
C PHE A 101 7.68 20.35 -6.35
N LEU A 102 6.53 20.16 -5.67
CA LEU A 102 5.49 19.24 -6.10
C LEU A 102 4.74 19.71 -7.36
N GLU A 103 4.61 21.02 -7.55
CA GLU A 103 3.99 21.58 -8.76
C GLU A 103 4.90 21.50 -10.00
N ARG A 104 6.22 21.35 -9.80
CA ARG A 104 7.19 21.25 -10.88
C ARG A 104 7.35 19.83 -11.43
N VAL A 105 7.22 18.81 -10.58
CA VAL A 105 7.44 17.39 -10.91
C VAL A 105 6.27 16.83 -11.71
#